data_AF-A0AA88JBN2-F1
#
_entry.id   AF-A0AA88JBN2-F1
#
_cell.length_a   1.000
_cell.length_b   1.000
_cell.length_c   1.000
_cell.angle_alpha   90.00
_cell.angle_beta   90.00
_cell.angle_gamma   90.00
#
_symmetry.space_group_name_H-M   'P 1'
#
loop_
_entity.id
_entity.type
_entity.pdbx_description
1 polymer ?
#
loop_
_entity_poly.entity_id
_entity_poly.type
_entity_poly.pdbx_seq_one_letter_code
_entity_poly.pdbx_strand_id
1 'polypeptide(L)' 'MIDSGTKVWTMKGEEQEAGKKEFLDNLKTLEAELGDKPYFGGDSFGFVDIALLGFYSWFHAFETLGNFIVEAE' A
#
# COMPACT_ATOMS: atom_id res chain seq x y z
N MET A 1 6.39 3.59 0.41
CA MET A 1 5.37 2.98 1.28
C MET A 1 5.30 3.57 2.68
N ILE A 2 6.35 3.53 3.52
CA ILE A 2 6.27 4.14 4.88
C ILE A 2 6.05 5.65 4.78
N ASP A 3 6.86 6.35 3.99
CA ASP A 3 6.77 7.80 3.81
C ASP A 3 5.45 8.23 3.15
N SER A 4 5.11 7.62 2.01
CA SER A 4 3.85 7.88 1.31
C SER A 4 2.62 7.55 2.15
N GLY A 5 2.61 6.41 2.85
CA GLY A 5 1.56 6.07 3.81
C GLY A 5 1.49 7.08 4.95
N THR A 6 2.65 7.56 5.44
CA THR A 6 2.72 8.62 6.46
C THR A 6 2.01 9.89 6.00
N LYS A 7 2.33 10.34 4.79
CA LYS A 7 1.69 11.52 4.19
C LYS A 7 0.17 11.37 4.08
N VAL A 8 -0.32 10.18 3.74
CA VAL A 8 -1.76 9.90 3.64
C VAL A 8 -2.48 10.09 4.98
N TRP A 9 -1.90 9.66 6.11
CA TRP A 9 -2.57 9.75 7.42
C TRP A 9 -2.31 11.06 8.19
N THR A 10 -1.16 11.72 8.00
CA THR A 10 -0.81 12.92 8.80
C THR A 10 -1.01 14.24 8.06
N MET A 11 -0.85 14.26 6.73
CA MET A 11 -0.86 15.51 5.96
C MET A 11 -2.24 15.82 5.39
N LYS A 12 -2.42 17.04 4.88
CA LYS A 12 -3.66 17.50 4.24
C LYS A 12 -3.33 18.31 2.99
N GLY A 13 -4.30 18.43 2.08
CA GLY A 13 -4.15 19.22 0.85
C GLY A 13 -3.18 18.57 -0.14
N GLU A 14 -2.37 19.38 -0.82
CA GLU A 14 -1.50 18.92 -1.91
C GLU A 14 -0.51 17.83 -1.50
N GLU A 15 0.03 17.89 -0.28
CA GLU A 15 0.97 16.88 0.22
C GLU A 15 0.30 15.52 0.45
N GLN A 16 -0.96 15.53 0.89
CA GLN A 16 -1.74 14.31 1.07
C GLN A 16 -2.07 13.67 -0.27
N GLU A 17 -2.46 14.47 -1.27
CA GLU A 17 -2.73 13.99 -2.63
C GLU A 17 -1.47 13.43 -3.31
N ALA A 18 -0.32 14.10 -3.15
CA ALA A 18 0.96 13.59 -3.63
C ALA A 18 1.33 12.26 -2.94
N GLY A 19 1.17 12.18 -1.62
CA GLY A 19 1.40 10.97 -0.84
C GLY A 19 0.48 9.82 -1.25
N LYS A 20 -0.81 10.11 -1.51
CA LYS A 20 -1.80 9.17 -2.02
C LYS A 20 -1.40 8.60 -3.38
N LYS A 21 -1.02 9.47 -4.33
CA LYS A 21 -0.57 9.02 -5.64
C LYS A 21 0.65 8.09 -5.53
N GLU A 22 1.66 8.52 -4.77
CA GLU A 22 2.86 7.71 -4.54
C GLU A 22 2.53 6.38 -3.83
N PHE A 23 1.60 6.38 -2.88
CA PHE A 23 1.16 5.17 -2.18
C PHE A 23 0.48 4.18 -3.14
N LEU A 24 -0.42 4.65 -4.00
CA LEU A 24 -1.08 3.83 -5.02
C LEU A 24 -0.10 3.29 -6.06
N ASP A 25 0.86 4.10 -6.51
CA ASP A 25 1.88 3.64 -7.47
C ASP A 25 2.78 2.55 -6.85
N ASN A 26 3.07 2.66 -5.54
CA ASN A 26 3.79 1.60 -4.82
C ASN A 26 2.94 0.31 -4.71
N LEU A 27 1.64 0.41 -4.46
CA LEU A 27 0.74 -0.75 -4.41
C LEU A 27 0.70 -1.48 -5.76
N LYS A 28 0.54 -0.73 -6.87
CA LYS A 28 0.59 -1.30 -8.22
C LYS A 28 1.89 -2.02 -8.53
N THR A 29 3.02 -1.48 -8.06
CA THR A 29 4.33 -2.12 -8.22
C THR A 29 4.38 -3.46 -7.47
N LEU A 30 3.79 -3.52 -6.28
CA LEU A 30 3.72 -4.75 -5.49
C LEU A 30 2.75 -5.77 -6.11
N GLU A 31 1.59 -5.33 -6.62
CA GLU A 31 0.66 -6.19 -7.34
C GLU A 31 1.31 -6.81 -8.58
N ALA A 32 2.03 -6.00 -9.38
CA ALA A 32 2.76 -6.48 -10.54
C ALA A 32 3.88 -7.48 -10.17
N GLU A 33 4.58 -7.26 -9.06
CA GLU A 33 5.60 -8.18 -8.58
C GLU A 33 5.00 -9.47 -8.00
N LEU A 34 3.85 -9.40 -7.34
CA LEU A 34 3.15 -10.58 -6.85
C LEU A 34 2.62 -11.43 -8.03
N GLY A 35 1.99 -10.79 -9.01
CA GLY A 35 1.37 -11.46 -10.15
C GLY A 35 0.44 -12.58 -9.69
N ASP A 36 0.57 -13.76 -10.29
CA ASP A 36 -0.24 -14.95 -9.95
C ASP A 36 0.35 -15.76 -8.77
N LYS A 37 1.42 -15.29 -8.13
CA LYS A 37 2.07 -16.02 -7.02
C LYS A 37 1.23 -15.91 -5.75
N PRO A 38 1.15 -16.97 -4.93
CA PRO A 38 0.44 -16.87 -3.65
C PRO A 38 1.16 -15.99 -2.63
N TYR A 39 2.49 -15.85 -2.75
CA TYR A 39 3.33 -14.98 -1.93
C TYR A 39 4.38 -14.28 -2.78
N PHE A 40 4.97 -13.20 -2.28
CA PHE A 40 6.07 -12.52 -2.98
C PHE A 40 7.28 -13.44 -3.19
N GLY A 41 7.48 -14.42 -2.29
CA GLY A 41 8.47 -15.49 -2.39
C GLY A 41 8.06 -16.68 -3.27
N GLY A 42 6.98 -16.59 -4.05
CA GLY A 42 6.45 -17.72 -4.82
C GLY A 42 5.61 -18.62 -3.92
N ASP A 43 6.04 -19.87 -3.72
CA ASP A 43 5.30 -20.87 -2.92
C ASP A 43 5.51 -20.74 -1.40
N SER A 44 6.43 -19.85 -0.99
CA SER A 44 6.79 -19.66 0.42
C SER A 44 6.53 -18.24 0.88
N PHE A 45 5.96 -18.13 2.09
CA PHE A 45 5.77 -16.85 2.77
C PHE A 45 7.14 -16.23 3.09
N GLY A 46 7.35 -15.00 2.65
CA GLY A 46 8.66 -14.35 2.65
C GLY A 46 8.70 -13.03 3.39
N PHE A 47 9.85 -12.37 3.28
CA PHE A 47 10.12 -11.09 3.93
C PHE A 47 9.14 -9.98 3.53
N VAL A 48 8.81 -9.90 2.23
CA VAL A 48 7.91 -8.86 1.71
C VAL A 48 6.49 -9.06 2.21
N ASP A 49 6.03 -10.31 2.31
CA ASP A 49 4.72 -10.64 2.88
C ASP A 49 4.63 -10.21 4.36
N ILE A 50 5.69 -10.46 5.15
CA ILE A 50 5.79 -10.00 6.55
C ILE A 50 5.76 -8.47 6.64
N ALA A 51 6.50 -7.78 5.76
CA ALA A 51 6.54 -6.32 5.76
C ALA A 51 5.16 -5.72 5.43
N LEU A 52 4.44 -6.31 4.46
CA LEU A 52 3.09 -5.89 4.06
C LEU A 52 2.03 -6.13 5.14
N LEU A 53 2.15 -7.18 5.96
CA LEU A 53 1.22 -7.43 7.07
C LEU A 53 1.07 -6.22 8.01
N GLY A 54 2.17 -5.50 8.27
CA GLY A 54 2.14 -4.28 9.09
C GLY A 54 1.24 -3.19 8.50
N PHE A 55 1.22 -3.07 7.18
CA PHE A 55 0.39 -2.11 6.47
C PHE A 55 -1.06 -2.56 6.30
N TYR A 56 -1.33 -3.87 6.20
CA TYR A 56 -2.69 -4.39 6.00
C TYR A 56 -3.66 -3.87 7.07
N SER A 57 -3.24 -3.84 8.33
CA SER A 57 -4.05 -3.29 9.43
C SER A 57 -4.36 -1.79 9.29
N TRP A 58 -3.54 -1.05 8.54
CA TRP A 58 -3.67 0.39 8.29
C TRP A 58 -4.39 0.71 6.98
N PHE A 59 -4.67 -0.27 6.11
CA PHE A 59 -5.35 -0.01 4.84
C PHE A 59 -6.68 0.69 5.04
N HIS A 60 -7.48 0.23 6.01
CA HIS A 60 -8.74 0.89 6.34
C HIS A 60 -8.56 2.36 6.73
N ALA A 61 -7.50 2.68 7.47
CA ALA A 61 -7.18 4.06 7.83
C ALA A 61 -6.74 4.88 6.60
N PHE A 62 -5.92 4.31 5.72
CA PHE A 62 -5.49 4.98 4.49
C PHE A 62 -6.65 5.24 3.53
N GLU A 63 -7.56 4.28 3.37
CA GLU A 63 -8.75 4.43 2.54
C GLU A 63 -9.66 5.54 3.06
N THR A 64 -9.92 5.53 4.37
CA THR A 64 -10.80 6.50 5.03
C THR A 64 -10.19 7.91 5.03
N LEU A 65 -8.91 8.04 5.34
CA LEU A 65 -8.23 9.34 5.47
C LEU A 65 -7.78 9.90 4.13
N GLY A 66 -7.33 9.05 3.21
CA GLY A 66 -6.91 9.41 1.86
C GLY A 66 -8.06 9.47 0.85
N ASN A 67 -9.27 9.10 1.25
CA ASN A 67 -10.47 9.09 0.42
C ASN A 67 -10.24 8.35 -0.92
N PHE A 68 -9.75 7.12 -0.82
CA PHE A 68 -9.60 6.19 -1.95
C PHE A 68 -9.94 4.77 -1.52
N ILE A 69 -10.19 3.92 -2.50
CA ILE A 69 -10.42 2.49 -2.29
C ILE A 69 -9.24 1.77 -2.92
N VAL A 70 -8.65 0.84 -2.17
CA VAL A 70 -7.72 -0.14 -2.74
C VAL A 70 -8.60 -1.25 -3.31
N GLU A 71 -8.99 -1.12 -4.58
CA GLU A 71 -9.66 -2.22 -5.27
C GLU A 71 -8.63 -3.30 -5.58
N ALA A 72 -8.94 -4.55 -5.23
CA ALA A 72 -8.22 -5.69 -5.77
C ALA A 72 -8.68 -5.87 -7.22
N GLU A 73 -7.78 -5.64 -8.17
CA GLU A 73 -8.00 -5.94 -9.60
C GLU A 73 -7.84 -7.44 -9.89
#